data_AF-P18577-F1
#
_entry.id   AF-P18577-F1
#
_cell.length_a   1.000
_cell.length_b   1.000
_cell.length_c   1.000
_cell.angle_alpha   90.00
_cell.angle_beta   90.00
_cell.angle_gamma   90.00
#
_symmetry.space_group_name_H-M   'P 1'
#
loop_
_entity.id
_entity.type
_entity.pdbx_description
1 polymer ?
#
loop_
_entity_poly.entity_id
_entity_poly.type
_entity_poly.pdbx_seq_one_letter_code
_entity_poly.pdbx_strand_id
1 'polypeptide(L)'
;MSSKYPRSVRRCLPLCALTLEAALILLFYFFTHYDASLEDQKGLVASYQVGQDLTVMAALGLGFLTSNFRRHSWSSVAFNLFMLALGVQWAILLDGFLSQFPPGKVVITLFSIRLATMSAMSVLISAGAVLGKVNLAQLVVMVLVEVTALGTLRMVISNIFNTDYHMNLRHFYVFAAYFGLTVAWCLPKPLPKGTEDNDQRATIPSLSAMLGALFLWMFWPSVNSALLRSPIQRKNAMFNTYYALAVSVVTAISGSSLAHPQRKISMTYVHSAVLAGGVAVGTSCHLIPSPWLAMVLGLVAGLISIGGAKCLPVCCNRVLGIHHISVMHSIFSLLGLLGEITYIVLLVLHTVWNGNGMIGFQVLLSIGELSLAIVIALTSGLLTGLLLNLKIWKAPHVAKYFDDQVFWKFPHLAVGF
;
A
#
# COMPACT_ATOMS: atom_id res chain seq x y z
N MET A 1 3.81 40.79 -6.22
CA MET A 1 4.33 39.56 -5.58
C MET A 1 4.78 38.59 -6.67
N SER A 2 6.07 38.21 -6.69
CA SER A 2 6.56 37.13 -7.57
C SER A 2 5.71 35.87 -7.36
N SER A 3 5.22 35.25 -8.43
CA SER A 3 4.55 33.95 -8.35
C SER A 3 5.44 32.99 -7.56
N LYS A 4 4.98 32.55 -6.38
CA LYS A 4 5.68 31.56 -5.54
C LYS A 4 5.62 30.14 -6.13
N TYR A 5 5.03 29.97 -7.32
CA TYR A 5 5.01 28.69 -8.01
C TYR A 5 6.36 28.45 -8.69
N PRO A 6 6.99 27.28 -8.50
CA PRO A 6 8.22 26.96 -9.19
C PRO A 6 8.01 27.08 -10.70
N ARG A 7 8.95 27.72 -11.41
CA ARG A 7 8.92 27.81 -12.87
C ARG A 7 8.95 26.39 -13.45
N SER A 8 7.77 25.96 -13.89
CA SER A 8 7.49 24.92 -14.87
C SER A 8 8.36 23.67 -14.79
N VAL A 9 7.73 22.54 -14.43
CA VAL A 9 8.31 21.20 -14.56
C VAL A 9 8.58 20.78 -16.03
N ARG A 10 8.36 21.68 -17.01
CA ARG A 10 8.26 21.45 -18.47
C ARG A 10 9.37 20.63 -19.11
N ARG A 11 10.61 20.71 -18.62
CA ARG A 11 11.75 20.04 -19.29
C ARG A 11 12.27 18.82 -18.56
N CYS A 12 12.31 18.83 -17.23
CA CYS A 12 12.97 17.74 -16.49
C CYS A 12 12.08 16.50 -16.39
N LEU A 13 10.81 16.69 -16.01
CA LEU A 13 9.91 15.57 -15.73
C LEU A 13 9.56 14.73 -16.98
N PRO A 14 9.10 15.31 -18.11
CA PRO A 14 8.77 14.50 -19.28
C PRO A 14 10.00 13.82 -19.87
N LEU A 15 11.16 14.48 -19.84
CA LEU A 15 12.39 13.94 -20.43
C LEU A 15 12.95 12.79 -19.56
N CYS A 16 12.93 12.91 -18.24
CA CYS A 16 13.26 11.82 -17.32
C CYS A 16 12.28 10.64 -17.43
N ALA A 17 10.97 10.91 -17.54
CA ALA A 17 9.98 9.85 -17.67
C ALA A 17 10.14 9.09 -19.00
N LEU A 18 10.31 9.81 -20.12
CA LEU A 18 10.49 9.18 -21.44
C LEU A 18 11.83 8.43 -21.56
N THR A 19 12.90 8.93 -20.94
CA THR A 19 14.18 8.21 -20.92
C THR A 19 14.11 6.94 -20.08
N LEU A 20 13.42 6.98 -18.94
CA LEU A 20 13.16 5.80 -18.12
C LEU A 20 12.30 4.78 -18.89
N GLU A 21 11.25 5.23 -19.56
CA GLU A 21 10.39 4.34 -20.36
C GLU A 21 11.16 3.71 -21.52
N ALA A 22 12.00 4.49 -22.23
CA ALA A 22 12.84 3.96 -23.30
C ALA A 22 13.83 2.89 -22.77
N ALA A 23 14.39 3.10 -21.58
CA ALA A 23 15.25 2.10 -20.93
C ALA A 23 14.47 0.83 -20.58
N LEU A 24 13.26 0.96 -20.02
CA LEU A 24 12.40 -0.19 -19.74
C LEU A 24 12.04 -0.96 -21.01
N ILE A 25 11.66 -0.29 -22.09
CA ILE A 25 11.36 -0.94 -23.39
C ILE A 25 12.56 -1.75 -23.87
N LEU A 26 13.77 -1.19 -23.82
CA LEU A 26 14.98 -1.91 -24.21
C LEU A 26 15.24 -3.13 -23.31
N LEU A 27 15.08 -2.98 -22.00
CA LEU A 27 15.22 -4.09 -21.07
C LEU A 27 14.20 -5.19 -21.34
N PHE A 28 12.94 -4.85 -21.59
CA PHE A 28 11.92 -5.83 -21.97
C PHE A 28 12.27 -6.53 -23.28
N TYR A 29 12.73 -5.81 -24.29
CA TYR A 29 13.13 -6.40 -25.57
C TYR A 29 14.24 -7.45 -25.42
N PHE A 30 15.28 -7.16 -24.63
CA PHE A 30 16.42 -8.06 -24.49
C PHE A 30 16.18 -9.20 -23.49
N PHE A 31 15.49 -8.92 -22.39
CA PHE A 31 15.43 -9.83 -21.25
C PHE A 31 14.09 -10.53 -21.06
N THR A 32 13.04 -10.21 -21.81
CA THR A 32 11.72 -10.81 -21.58
C THR A 32 11.19 -11.59 -22.78
N HIS A 33 10.35 -12.59 -22.51
CA HIS A 33 9.55 -13.28 -23.52
C HIS A 33 8.25 -13.81 -22.90
N TYR A 34 7.23 -14.03 -23.72
CA TYR A 34 5.98 -14.62 -23.28
C TYR A 34 6.12 -16.13 -23.06
N ASP A 35 5.40 -16.65 -22.07
CA ASP A 35 5.21 -18.08 -21.95
C ASP A 35 4.44 -18.61 -23.18
N ALA A 36 4.97 -19.68 -23.78
CA ALA A 36 4.36 -20.35 -24.93
C ALA A 36 3.42 -21.49 -24.51
N SER A 37 3.29 -21.75 -23.20
CA SER A 37 2.46 -22.84 -22.69
C SER A 37 0.96 -22.60 -22.97
N LEU A 38 0.28 -23.65 -23.44
CA LEU A 38 -1.17 -23.67 -23.61
C LEU A 38 -1.81 -23.88 -22.22
N GLU A 39 -2.16 -22.78 -21.55
CA GLU A 39 -2.93 -22.85 -20.30
C GLU A 39 -4.35 -23.38 -20.57
N ASP A 40 -4.85 -24.23 -19.66
CA ASP A 40 -6.27 -24.63 -19.64
C ASP A 40 -7.16 -23.38 -19.60
N GLN A 41 -8.16 -23.31 -20.47
CA GLN A 41 -9.01 -22.13 -20.67
C GLN A 41 -9.67 -21.67 -19.36
N LYS A 42 -10.06 -22.61 -18.49
CA LYS A 42 -10.62 -22.28 -17.17
C LYS A 42 -9.59 -21.65 -16.23
N GLY A 43 -8.38 -22.21 -16.22
CA GLY A 43 -7.24 -21.67 -15.49
C GLY A 43 -6.91 -20.25 -15.92
N LEU A 44 -6.85 -20.01 -17.24
CA LEU A 44 -6.59 -18.70 -17.84
C LEU A 44 -7.62 -17.65 -17.44
N VAL A 45 -8.92 -17.96 -17.56
CA VAL A 45 -10.01 -17.03 -17.21
C VAL A 45 -9.98 -16.66 -15.73
N ALA A 46 -9.84 -17.65 -14.84
CA ALA A 46 -9.75 -17.41 -13.40
C ALA A 46 -8.52 -16.57 -13.05
N SER A 47 -7.41 -16.84 -13.73
CA SER A 47 -6.17 -16.11 -13.63
C SER A 47 -6.32 -14.64 -14.05
N TYR A 48 -6.99 -14.41 -15.17
CA TYR A 48 -7.24 -13.08 -15.72
C TYR A 48 -8.13 -12.24 -14.79
N GLN A 49 -9.23 -12.81 -14.28
CA GLN A 49 -10.16 -12.12 -13.37
C GLN A 49 -9.45 -11.60 -12.12
N VAL A 50 -8.64 -12.44 -11.47
CA VAL A 50 -7.86 -12.00 -10.30
C VAL A 50 -6.89 -10.87 -10.67
N GLY A 51 -6.27 -10.92 -11.85
CA GLY A 51 -5.42 -9.84 -12.34
C GLY A 51 -6.16 -8.52 -12.54
N GLN A 52 -7.39 -8.57 -13.07
CA GLN A 52 -8.26 -7.40 -13.22
C GLN A 52 -8.63 -6.82 -11.85
N ASP A 53 -9.04 -7.66 -10.90
CA ASP A 53 -9.42 -7.23 -9.56
C ASP A 53 -8.26 -6.46 -8.87
N LEU A 54 -7.05 -7.01 -8.94
CA LEU A 54 -5.84 -6.36 -8.41
C LEU A 54 -5.60 -4.99 -9.07
N THR A 55 -5.74 -4.91 -10.39
CA THR A 55 -5.49 -3.69 -11.14
C THR A 55 -6.54 -2.62 -10.85
N VAL A 56 -7.81 -2.99 -10.78
CA VAL A 56 -8.92 -2.10 -10.41
C VAL A 56 -8.70 -1.57 -8.99
N MET A 57 -8.31 -2.44 -8.07
CA MET A 57 -8.07 -2.05 -6.70
C MET A 57 -6.86 -1.11 -6.56
N ALA A 58 -5.79 -1.37 -7.30
CA ALA A 58 -4.61 -0.51 -7.32
C ALA A 58 -4.91 0.87 -7.94
N ALA A 59 -5.53 0.89 -9.13
CA ALA A 59 -5.76 2.10 -9.90
C ALA A 59 -6.90 2.96 -9.32
N LEU A 60 -8.07 2.37 -9.10
CA LEU A 60 -9.26 3.08 -8.61
C LEU A 60 -9.30 3.10 -7.09
N GLY A 61 -9.09 1.95 -6.45
CA GLY A 61 -9.15 1.83 -5.00
C GLY A 61 -8.16 2.75 -4.29
N LEU A 62 -6.86 2.50 -4.43
CA LEU A 62 -5.82 3.30 -3.77
C LEU A 62 -5.72 4.73 -4.34
N GLY A 63 -5.97 4.90 -5.65
CA GLY A 63 -5.96 6.20 -6.31
C GLY A 63 -7.00 7.18 -5.74
N PHE A 64 -8.24 6.73 -5.59
CA PHE A 64 -9.31 7.56 -5.03
C PHE A 64 -9.27 7.60 -3.50
N LEU A 65 -8.82 6.55 -2.80
CA LEU A 65 -8.75 6.57 -1.33
C LEU A 65 -7.89 7.73 -0.80
N THR A 66 -6.82 8.04 -1.53
CA THR A 66 -5.88 9.12 -1.20
C THR A 66 -6.39 10.51 -1.60
N SER A 67 -7.50 10.63 -2.34
CA SER A 67 -8.06 11.89 -2.86
C SER A 67 -8.90 12.68 -1.84
N ASN A 68 -8.70 12.44 -0.54
CA ASN A 68 -9.40 13.08 0.58
C ASN A 68 -9.18 14.60 0.69
N PHE A 69 -8.19 15.16 0.00
CA PHE A 69 -7.83 16.58 0.10
C PHE A 69 -8.47 17.38 -1.02
N ARG A 70 -9.18 18.45 -0.64
CA ARG A 70 -9.94 19.31 -1.56
C ARG A 70 -9.13 19.86 -2.74
N ARG A 71 -7.84 20.12 -2.54
CA ARG A 71 -6.94 20.69 -3.55
C ARG A 71 -5.85 19.71 -4.02
N HIS A 72 -5.94 18.41 -3.72
CA HIS A 72 -4.92 17.44 -4.15
C HIS A 72 -5.52 16.19 -4.83
N SER A 73 -6.81 16.20 -5.15
CA SER A 73 -7.47 15.03 -5.72
C SER A 73 -6.92 14.63 -7.10
N TRP A 74 -6.46 15.59 -7.92
CA TRP A 74 -5.98 15.30 -9.28
C TRP A 74 -4.62 14.62 -9.24
N SER A 75 -3.67 15.18 -8.49
CA SER A 75 -2.36 14.57 -8.28
C SER A 75 -2.49 13.21 -7.61
N SER A 76 -3.44 13.04 -6.68
CA SER A 76 -3.69 11.77 -6.02
C SER A 76 -3.98 10.64 -7.01
N VAL A 77 -4.97 10.82 -7.89
CA VAL A 77 -5.40 9.77 -8.82
C VAL A 77 -4.36 9.58 -9.93
N ALA A 78 -3.90 10.67 -10.55
CA ALA A 78 -2.98 10.59 -11.68
C ALA A 78 -1.59 10.09 -11.30
N PHE A 79 -1.04 10.54 -10.16
CA PHE A 79 0.27 10.04 -9.72
C PHE A 79 0.18 8.61 -9.23
N ASN A 80 -0.93 8.17 -8.61
CA ASN A 80 -1.14 6.75 -8.31
C ASN A 80 -1.10 5.89 -9.56
N LEU A 81 -1.83 6.28 -10.62
CA LEU A 81 -1.82 5.53 -11.87
C LEU A 81 -0.42 5.49 -12.52
N PHE A 82 0.30 6.61 -12.48
CA PHE A 82 1.67 6.68 -12.98
C PHE A 82 2.60 5.72 -12.22
N MET A 83 2.56 5.76 -10.88
CA MET A 83 3.36 4.87 -10.03
C MET A 83 3.00 3.40 -10.24
N LEU A 84 1.72 3.08 -10.45
CA LEU A 84 1.26 1.73 -10.74
C LEU A 84 1.86 1.23 -12.06
N ALA A 85 1.74 2.02 -13.14
CA ALA A 85 2.24 1.65 -14.45
C ALA A 85 3.76 1.42 -14.43
N LEU A 86 4.51 2.35 -13.83
CA LEU A 86 5.96 2.23 -13.70
C LEU A 86 6.37 1.06 -12.79
N GLY A 87 5.69 0.92 -11.64
CA GLY A 87 5.99 -0.09 -10.64
C GLY A 87 5.80 -1.51 -11.17
N VAL A 88 4.75 -1.75 -11.97
CA VAL A 88 4.51 -3.06 -12.58
C VAL A 88 5.62 -3.43 -13.56
N GLN A 89 5.99 -2.51 -14.46
CA GLN A 89 7.07 -2.77 -15.43
C GLN A 89 8.39 -3.09 -14.71
N TRP A 90 8.72 -2.29 -13.70
CA TRP A 90 9.96 -2.46 -12.94
C TRP A 90 9.95 -3.74 -12.10
N ALA A 91 8.82 -4.10 -11.48
CA ALA A 91 8.69 -5.32 -10.69
C ALA A 91 8.83 -6.60 -11.54
N ILE A 92 8.29 -6.63 -12.76
CA ILE A 92 8.46 -7.79 -13.67
C ILE A 92 9.94 -8.03 -13.97
N LEU A 93 10.69 -6.97 -14.31
CA LEU A 93 12.11 -7.07 -14.61
C LEU A 93 12.92 -7.50 -13.38
N LEU A 94 12.67 -6.84 -12.23
CA LEU A 94 13.35 -7.17 -10.99
C LEU A 94 13.10 -8.61 -10.55
N ASP A 95 11.86 -9.10 -10.65
CA ASP A 95 11.56 -10.49 -10.30
C ASP A 95 12.30 -11.47 -11.19
N GLY A 96 12.41 -11.18 -12.48
CA GLY A 96 13.24 -11.97 -13.38
C GLY A 96 14.71 -11.98 -12.99
N PHE A 97 15.30 -10.81 -12.71
CA PHE A 97 16.72 -10.69 -12.38
C PHE A 97 17.09 -11.24 -11.00
N LEU A 98 16.18 -11.16 -10.03
CA LEU A 98 16.43 -11.62 -8.66
C LEU A 98 16.09 -13.10 -8.45
N SER A 99 15.16 -13.68 -9.23
CA SER A 99 14.78 -15.09 -9.08
C SER A 99 15.66 -16.06 -9.87
N GLN A 100 16.32 -15.61 -10.94
CA GLN A 100 17.10 -16.48 -11.84
C GLN A 100 18.58 -16.10 -11.86
N PHE A 101 19.40 -16.92 -11.21
CA PHE A 101 20.85 -16.95 -11.42
C PHE A 101 21.24 -18.32 -12.04
N PRO A 102 21.79 -18.38 -13.28
CA PRO A 102 22.17 -17.27 -14.16
C PRO A 102 20.97 -16.57 -14.82
N PRO A 103 21.13 -15.32 -15.29
CA PRO A 103 20.04 -14.51 -15.84
C PRO A 103 19.55 -15.11 -17.16
N GLY A 104 18.51 -15.93 -17.07
CA GLY A 104 17.69 -16.33 -18.21
C GLY A 104 16.81 -15.18 -18.68
N LYS A 105 16.16 -15.37 -19.83
CA LYS A 105 15.07 -14.47 -20.20
C LYS A 105 13.92 -14.66 -19.21
N VAL A 106 13.43 -13.55 -18.67
CA VAL A 106 12.25 -13.47 -17.82
C VAL A 106 11.04 -13.97 -18.61
N VAL A 107 10.38 -15.01 -18.11
CA VAL A 107 9.13 -15.52 -18.67
C VAL A 107 7.97 -14.69 -18.11
N ILE A 108 7.24 -14.02 -18.99
CA ILE A 108 6.06 -13.24 -18.63
C ILE A 108 4.86 -14.20 -18.63
N THR A 109 4.33 -14.46 -17.43
CA THR A 109 3.09 -15.20 -17.19
C THR A 109 2.02 -14.28 -16.59
N LEU A 110 0.76 -14.71 -16.59
CA LEU A 110 -0.29 -13.99 -15.84
C LEU A 110 0.02 -13.92 -14.35
N PHE A 111 0.68 -14.93 -13.78
CA PHE A 111 1.10 -14.92 -12.40
C PHE A 111 2.20 -13.85 -12.15
N SER A 112 3.16 -13.72 -13.07
CA SER A 112 4.19 -12.66 -13.02
C SER A 112 3.56 -11.27 -12.97
N ILE A 113 2.51 -11.03 -13.76
CA ILE A 113 1.78 -9.74 -13.74
C ILE A 113 1.09 -9.52 -12.40
N ARG A 114 0.41 -10.52 -11.81
CA ARG A 114 -0.22 -10.38 -10.48
C ARG A 114 0.81 -10.05 -9.41
N LEU A 115 1.94 -10.74 -9.43
CA LEU A 115 3.03 -10.54 -8.49
C LEU A 115 3.63 -9.13 -8.60
N ALA A 116 3.81 -8.65 -9.83
CA ALA A 116 4.27 -7.31 -10.11
C ALA A 116 3.26 -6.24 -9.67
N THR A 117 1.97 -6.44 -9.92
CA THR A 117 0.90 -5.54 -9.45
C THR A 117 0.86 -5.46 -7.93
N MET A 118 1.01 -6.58 -7.22
CA MET A 118 1.09 -6.58 -5.76
C MET A 118 2.32 -5.83 -5.24
N SER A 119 3.45 -5.96 -5.93
CA SER A 119 4.67 -5.20 -5.60
C SER A 119 4.47 -3.71 -5.83
N ALA A 120 3.86 -3.30 -6.95
CA ALA A 120 3.52 -1.91 -7.22
C ALA A 120 2.50 -1.34 -6.22
N MET A 121 1.52 -2.15 -5.81
CA MET A 121 0.55 -1.77 -4.76
C MET A 121 1.23 -1.45 -3.43
N SER A 122 2.33 -2.12 -3.07
CA SER A 122 3.10 -1.76 -1.87
C SER A 122 3.55 -0.29 -1.93
N VAL A 123 4.04 0.16 -3.10
CA VAL A 123 4.43 1.55 -3.32
C VAL A 123 3.23 2.48 -3.24
N LEU A 124 2.08 2.10 -3.79
CA LEU A 124 0.88 2.93 -3.72
C LEU A 124 0.41 3.12 -2.26
N ILE A 125 0.50 2.05 -1.46
CA ILE A 125 0.27 2.12 -0.02
C ILE A 125 1.27 3.11 0.58
N SER A 126 2.58 2.88 0.44
CA SER A 126 3.64 3.74 0.99
C SER A 126 3.54 5.20 0.56
N ALA A 127 3.25 5.44 -0.72
CA ALA A 127 3.07 6.76 -1.31
C ALA A 127 1.91 7.50 -0.65
N GLY A 128 0.93 6.75 -0.14
CA GLY A 128 -0.11 7.22 0.75
C GLY A 128 0.44 8.17 1.81
N ALA A 129 1.53 7.84 2.50
CA ALA A 129 2.11 8.65 3.59
C ALA A 129 2.75 9.99 3.14
N VAL A 130 3.18 10.09 1.89
CA VAL A 130 3.98 11.21 1.37
C VAL A 130 3.26 12.06 0.32
N LEU A 131 2.17 11.55 -0.25
CA LEU A 131 1.33 12.23 -1.24
C LEU A 131 0.98 13.66 -0.78
N GLY A 132 1.17 14.63 -1.67
CA GLY A 132 0.96 16.05 -1.39
C GLY A 132 2.16 16.81 -0.83
N LYS A 133 3.22 16.12 -0.39
CA LYS A 133 4.50 16.72 0.01
C LYS A 133 5.60 16.55 -1.02
N VAL A 134 5.43 15.59 -1.93
CA VAL A 134 6.41 15.20 -2.94
C VAL A 134 5.89 15.46 -4.35
N ASN A 135 6.79 15.69 -5.29
CA ASN A 135 6.47 15.81 -6.72
C ASN A 135 6.60 14.45 -7.44
N LEU A 136 6.18 14.41 -8.71
CA LEU A 136 6.19 13.17 -9.48
C LEU A 136 7.61 12.60 -9.69
N ALA A 137 8.65 13.43 -9.77
CA ALA A 137 10.04 12.94 -9.90
C ALA A 137 10.50 12.20 -8.64
N GLN A 138 10.14 12.71 -7.46
CA GLN A 138 10.40 12.04 -6.19
C GLN A 138 9.64 10.72 -6.09
N LEU A 139 8.38 10.68 -6.57
CA LEU A 139 7.60 9.44 -6.61
C LEU A 139 8.20 8.39 -7.55
N VAL A 140 8.75 8.80 -8.70
CA VAL A 140 9.48 7.88 -9.61
C VAL A 140 10.64 7.21 -8.89
N VAL A 141 11.46 7.99 -8.18
CA VAL A 141 12.59 7.46 -7.40
C VAL A 141 12.10 6.53 -6.29
N MET A 142 11.02 6.90 -5.59
CA MET A 142 10.41 6.06 -4.57
C MET A 142 9.96 4.71 -5.13
N VAL A 143 9.28 4.69 -6.28
CA VAL A 143 8.88 3.45 -6.97
C VAL A 143 10.08 2.56 -7.25
N LEU A 144 11.14 3.11 -7.85
CA LEU A 144 12.32 2.33 -8.22
C LEU A 144 13.00 1.72 -6.99
N VAL A 145 13.17 2.50 -5.92
CA VAL A 145 13.85 2.03 -4.71
C VAL A 145 12.99 1.04 -3.93
N GLU A 146 11.71 1.35 -3.72
CA GLU A 146 10.82 0.51 -2.88
C GLU A 146 10.55 -0.85 -3.52
N VAL A 147 10.29 -0.91 -4.83
CA VAL A 147 10.10 -2.20 -5.53
C VAL A 147 11.39 -3.02 -5.49
N THR A 148 12.56 -2.39 -5.62
CA THR A 148 13.86 -3.07 -5.49
C THR A 148 14.07 -3.61 -4.08
N ALA A 149 13.75 -2.82 -3.05
CA ALA A 149 13.85 -3.23 -1.65
C ALA A 149 12.90 -4.39 -1.33
N LEU A 150 11.66 -4.36 -1.85
CA LEU A 150 10.70 -5.44 -1.68
C LEU A 150 11.11 -6.73 -2.43
N GLY A 151 11.66 -6.60 -3.65
CA GLY A 151 12.26 -7.74 -4.37
C GLY A 151 13.44 -8.35 -3.60
N THR A 152 14.32 -7.50 -3.07
CA THR A 152 15.47 -7.94 -2.26
C THR A 152 15.02 -8.62 -0.97
N LEU A 153 14.02 -8.08 -0.27
CA LEU A 153 13.42 -8.72 0.91
C LEU A 153 12.94 -10.14 0.58
N ARG A 154 12.21 -10.32 -0.53
CA ARG A 154 11.71 -11.65 -0.94
C ARG A 154 12.83 -12.62 -1.26
N MET A 155 13.88 -12.14 -1.94
CA MET A 155 15.05 -12.95 -2.28
C MET A 155 15.81 -13.38 -1.02
N VAL A 156 16.06 -12.45 -0.09
CA VAL A 156 16.73 -12.76 1.17
C VAL A 156 15.91 -13.72 2.02
N ILE A 157 14.59 -13.52 2.14
CA ILE A 157 13.73 -14.44 2.87
C ILE A 157 13.76 -15.83 2.23
N SER A 158 13.63 -15.91 0.90
CA SER A 158 13.67 -17.19 0.18
C SER A 158 14.99 -17.93 0.41
N ASN A 159 16.12 -17.22 0.34
CA ASN A 159 17.45 -17.81 0.51
C ASN A 159 17.76 -18.24 1.95
N ILE A 160 17.31 -17.48 2.96
CA ILE A 160 17.59 -17.77 4.37
C ILE A 160 16.63 -18.84 4.92
N PHE A 161 15.34 -18.71 4.60
CA PHE A 161 14.27 -19.52 5.20
C PHE A 161 13.82 -20.68 4.29
N ASN A 162 14.40 -20.78 3.09
CA ASN A 162 14.09 -21.82 2.10
C ASN A 162 12.59 -21.84 1.71
N THR A 163 11.98 -20.65 1.64
CA THR A 163 10.57 -20.45 1.29
C THR A 163 10.40 -20.10 -0.18
N ASP A 164 9.19 -20.30 -0.70
CA ASP A 164 8.83 -20.01 -2.09
C ASP A 164 8.95 -18.49 -2.37
N TYR A 165 9.93 -18.07 -3.19
CA TYR A 165 10.23 -16.66 -3.50
C TYR A 165 8.99 -15.85 -3.88
N HIS A 166 8.13 -16.43 -4.72
CA HIS A 166 6.93 -15.77 -5.23
C HIS A 166 5.80 -15.64 -4.20
N MET A 167 5.86 -16.40 -3.10
CA MET A 167 4.87 -16.38 -2.02
C MET A 167 5.26 -15.42 -0.87
N ASN A 168 6.49 -14.90 -0.89
CA ASN A 168 7.06 -14.09 0.20
C ASN A 168 6.52 -12.65 0.25
N LEU A 169 5.29 -12.40 -0.21
CA LEU A 169 4.57 -11.14 0.03
C LEU A 169 3.74 -11.17 1.32
N ARG A 170 3.86 -12.19 2.17
CA ARG A 170 3.18 -12.22 3.48
C ARG A 170 3.34 -10.89 4.23
N HIS A 171 4.56 -10.36 4.27
CA HIS A 171 4.92 -9.17 5.03
C HIS A 171 4.69 -7.84 4.31
N PHE A 172 4.03 -7.82 3.14
CA PHE A 172 4.01 -6.63 2.30
C PHE A 172 3.27 -5.44 2.92
N TYR A 173 2.18 -5.67 3.67
CA TYR A 173 1.45 -4.60 4.36
C TYR A 173 2.34 -3.91 5.39
N VAL A 174 3.03 -4.69 6.23
CA VAL A 174 3.95 -4.18 7.24
C VAL A 174 5.10 -3.45 6.55
N PHE A 175 5.72 -4.07 5.55
CA PHE A 175 6.82 -3.47 4.79
C PHE A 175 6.44 -2.10 4.23
N ALA A 176 5.35 -2.02 3.45
CA ALA A 176 4.89 -0.77 2.83
C ALA A 176 4.52 0.28 3.89
N ALA A 177 3.84 -0.14 4.96
CA ALA A 177 3.40 0.78 5.98
C ALA A 177 4.59 1.45 6.70
N TYR A 178 5.59 0.66 7.11
CA TYR A 178 6.80 1.17 7.75
C TYR A 178 7.73 1.93 6.79
N PHE A 179 7.87 1.47 5.55
CA PHE A 179 8.64 2.16 4.53
C PHE A 179 8.08 3.57 4.30
N GLY A 180 6.80 3.67 3.96
CA GLY A 180 6.13 4.95 3.70
C GLY A 180 6.17 5.90 4.91
N LEU A 181 5.97 5.37 6.13
CA LEU A 181 6.06 6.17 7.36
C LEU A 181 7.47 6.73 7.59
N THR A 182 8.50 5.93 7.34
CA THR A 182 9.90 6.33 7.51
C THR A 182 10.30 7.39 6.49
N VAL A 183 9.88 7.22 5.22
CA VAL A 183 10.08 8.24 4.19
C VAL A 183 9.38 9.55 4.58
N ALA A 184 8.13 9.47 5.03
CA ALA A 184 7.35 10.63 5.45
C ALA A 184 7.96 11.38 6.64
N TRP A 185 8.65 10.66 7.54
CA TRP A 185 9.35 11.23 8.69
C TRP A 185 10.59 12.05 8.29
N CYS A 186 11.26 11.67 7.20
CA CYS A 186 12.44 12.38 6.69
C CYS A 186 12.12 13.68 5.95
N LEU A 187 10.86 13.87 5.52
CA LEU A 187 10.45 15.02 4.71
C LEU A 187 10.14 16.26 5.57
N PRO A 188 10.27 17.48 5.02
CA PRO A 188 10.01 18.71 5.77
C PRO A 188 8.58 18.78 6.29
N LYS A 189 8.43 19.20 7.56
CA LYS A 189 7.14 19.33 8.23
C LYS A 189 6.32 20.48 7.63
N PRO A 190 4.98 20.34 7.50
CA PRO A 190 4.10 21.42 7.07
C PRO A 190 4.18 22.61 8.03
N LEU A 191 4.01 23.85 7.52
CA LEU A 191 3.89 25.00 8.40
C LEU A 191 2.63 24.85 9.28
N PRO A 192 2.69 25.17 10.58
CA PRO A 192 1.50 25.25 11.41
C PRO A 192 0.58 26.32 10.80
N LYS A 193 -0.58 25.91 10.29
CA LYS A 193 -1.57 26.87 9.79
C LYS A 193 -2.09 27.66 10.98
N GLY A 194 -1.98 28.98 10.92
CA GLY A 194 -2.74 29.88 11.77
C GLY A 194 -4.23 29.56 11.64
N THR A 195 -4.95 29.70 12.74
CA THR A 195 -6.41 29.67 12.87
C THR A 195 -7.09 30.18 11.60
N GLU A 196 -7.95 29.36 10.96
CA GLU A 196 -9.00 29.70 9.95
C GLU A 196 -9.09 28.82 8.69
N ASP A 197 -8.35 27.71 8.57
CA ASP A 197 -8.57 26.73 7.48
C ASP A 197 -9.16 25.40 8.03
N ASN A 198 -10.11 25.54 8.96
CA ASN A 198 -10.71 24.45 9.74
C ASN A 198 -11.59 23.47 8.92
N ASP A 199 -11.79 23.70 7.61
CA ASP A 199 -12.59 22.82 6.75
C ASP A 199 -11.83 22.35 5.49
N GLN A 200 -10.61 21.80 5.67
CA GLN A 200 -9.88 21.14 4.56
C GLN A 200 -10.61 19.92 3.94
N ARG A 201 -11.77 19.51 4.48
CA ARG A 201 -12.62 18.46 3.91
C ARG A 201 -13.97 19.03 3.53
N ALA A 202 -14.08 19.51 2.29
CA ALA A 202 -15.38 19.68 1.66
C ALA A 202 -16.05 18.30 1.44
N THR A 203 -17.38 18.29 1.36
CA THR A 203 -18.23 17.09 1.17
C THR A 203 -17.88 16.29 -0.10
N ILE A 204 -17.38 16.95 -1.14
CA ILE A 204 -17.05 16.32 -2.43
C ILE A 204 -15.79 15.43 -2.32
N PRO A 205 -14.65 15.91 -1.77
CA PRO A 205 -13.47 15.08 -1.48
C PRO A 205 -13.77 13.80 -0.69
N SER A 206 -14.71 13.86 0.27
CA SER A 206 -15.08 12.67 1.04
C SER A 206 -15.81 11.61 0.20
N LEU A 207 -16.61 12.01 -0.79
CA LEU A 207 -17.27 11.07 -1.70
C LEU A 207 -16.24 10.37 -2.61
N SER A 208 -15.26 11.12 -3.12
CA SER A 208 -14.19 10.55 -3.94
C SER A 208 -13.38 9.50 -3.17
N ALA A 209 -13.01 9.78 -1.92
CA ALA A 209 -12.29 8.83 -1.10
C ALA A 209 -13.14 7.62 -0.69
N MET A 210 -14.44 7.81 -0.46
CA MET A 210 -15.35 6.69 -0.22
C MET A 210 -15.47 5.79 -1.44
N LEU A 211 -15.46 6.35 -2.66
CA LEU A 211 -15.42 5.55 -3.88
C LEU A 211 -14.19 4.63 -3.90
N GLY A 212 -13.01 5.18 -3.56
CA GLY A 212 -11.79 4.38 -3.40
C GLY A 212 -11.93 3.29 -2.33
N ALA A 213 -12.50 3.63 -1.17
CA ALA A 213 -12.76 2.67 -0.10
C ALA A 213 -13.72 1.55 -0.53
N LEU A 214 -14.74 1.84 -1.34
CA LEU A 214 -15.67 0.83 -1.87
C LEU A 214 -14.97 -0.13 -2.84
N PHE A 215 -14.17 0.38 -3.77
CA PHE A 215 -13.38 -0.47 -4.67
C PHE A 215 -12.41 -1.37 -3.90
N LEU A 216 -11.74 -0.82 -2.89
CA LEU A 216 -10.89 -1.59 -2.00
C LEU A 216 -11.68 -2.68 -1.27
N TRP A 217 -12.82 -2.34 -0.67
CA TRP A 217 -13.64 -3.28 0.08
C TRP A 217 -14.15 -4.44 -0.79
N MET A 218 -14.63 -4.15 -2.02
CA MET A 218 -15.17 -5.16 -2.93
C MET A 218 -14.10 -6.16 -3.42
N PHE A 219 -12.89 -5.67 -3.73
CA PHE A 219 -11.85 -6.48 -4.37
C PHE A 219 -10.77 -7.00 -3.40
N TRP A 220 -10.81 -6.63 -2.13
CA TRP A 220 -9.85 -7.11 -1.12
C TRP A 220 -9.76 -8.65 -1.02
N PRO A 221 -10.86 -9.42 -1.09
CA PRO A 221 -10.79 -10.88 -1.09
C PRO A 221 -9.89 -11.44 -2.20
N SER A 222 -9.85 -10.80 -3.37
CA SER A 222 -8.97 -11.17 -4.47
C SER A 222 -7.50 -10.87 -4.16
N VAL A 223 -7.20 -9.74 -3.50
CA VAL A 223 -5.82 -9.41 -3.06
C VAL A 223 -5.25 -10.47 -2.14
N ASN A 224 -6.00 -10.79 -1.08
CA ASN A 224 -5.54 -11.72 -0.05
C ASN A 224 -5.43 -13.17 -0.57
N SER A 225 -6.10 -13.48 -1.68
CA SER A 225 -6.07 -14.82 -2.28
C SER A 225 -5.22 -14.93 -3.56
N ALA A 226 -4.77 -13.81 -4.15
CA ALA A 226 -4.21 -13.77 -5.50
C ALA A 226 -2.96 -14.63 -5.71
N LEU A 227 -2.12 -14.71 -4.67
CA LEU A 227 -0.84 -15.41 -4.73
C LEU A 227 -0.95 -16.86 -4.23
N LEU A 228 -2.04 -17.25 -3.56
CA LEU A 228 -2.19 -18.61 -3.04
C LEU A 228 -2.35 -19.62 -4.17
N ARG A 229 -1.55 -20.71 -4.14
CA ARG A 229 -1.61 -21.77 -5.17
C ARG A 229 -2.73 -22.79 -4.90
N SER A 230 -2.95 -23.16 -3.64
CA SER A 230 -3.96 -24.18 -3.28
C SER A 230 -5.38 -23.64 -3.47
N PRO A 231 -6.25 -24.31 -4.25
CA PRO A 231 -7.65 -23.90 -4.43
C PRO A 231 -8.42 -23.79 -3.11
N ILE A 232 -8.13 -24.67 -2.15
CA ILE A 232 -8.76 -24.68 -0.83
C ILE A 232 -8.30 -23.46 -0.02
N GLN A 233 -7.00 -23.15 -0.03
CA GLN A 233 -6.47 -21.98 0.66
C GLN A 233 -7.00 -20.68 0.05
N ARG A 234 -7.09 -20.60 -1.29
CA ARG A 234 -7.71 -19.46 -1.99
C ARG A 234 -9.15 -19.25 -1.56
N LYS A 235 -9.95 -20.33 -1.56
CA LYS A 235 -11.36 -20.30 -1.14
C LYS A 235 -11.49 -19.81 0.32
N ASN A 236 -10.69 -20.37 1.22
CA ASN A 236 -10.71 -19.99 2.63
C ASN A 236 -10.29 -18.52 2.81
N ALA A 237 -9.24 -18.08 2.12
CA ALA A 237 -8.77 -16.70 2.14
C ALA A 237 -9.86 -15.71 1.68
N MET A 238 -10.60 -16.05 0.61
CA MET A 238 -11.71 -15.24 0.12
C MET A 238 -12.83 -15.12 1.17
N PHE A 239 -13.30 -16.25 1.71
CA PHE A 239 -14.37 -16.24 2.73
C PHE A 239 -13.96 -15.49 3.99
N ASN A 240 -12.78 -15.79 4.53
CA ASN A 240 -12.29 -15.15 5.75
C ASN A 240 -12.10 -13.64 5.55
N THR A 241 -11.58 -13.21 4.39
CA THR A 241 -11.45 -11.77 4.07
C THR A 241 -12.81 -11.09 3.99
N TYR A 242 -13.78 -11.71 3.31
CA TYR A 242 -15.12 -11.15 3.18
C TYR A 242 -15.82 -10.99 4.53
N TYR A 243 -15.79 -12.03 5.38
CA TYR A 243 -16.41 -11.97 6.71
C TYR A 243 -15.74 -10.93 7.63
N ALA A 244 -14.40 -10.84 7.60
CA ALA A 244 -13.68 -9.82 8.38
C ALA A 244 -14.04 -8.40 7.92
N LEU A 245 -14.14 -8.18 6.60
CA LEU A 245 -14.54 -6.90 6.02
C LEU A 245 -15.98 -6.50 6.33
N ALA A 246 -16.91 -7.47 6.32
CA ALA A 246 -18.30 -7.23 6.69
C ALA A 246 -18.42 -6.75 8.14
N VAL A 247 -17.70 -7.41 9.06
CA VAL A 247 -17.70 -7.02 10.47
C VAL A 247 -16.96 -5.70 10.69
N SER A 248 -15.86 -5.44 9.98
CA SER A 248 -15.17 -4.16 10.11
C SER A 248 -16.03 -2.97 9.66
N VAL A 249 -16.92 -3.14 8.67
CA VAL A 249 -17.89 -2.09 8.28
C VAL A 249 -18.90 -1.79 9.40
N VAL A 250 -19.52 -2.83 9.97
CA VAL A 250 -20.47 -2.66 11.07
C VAL A 250 -19.79 -1.98 12.26
N THR A 251 -18.57 -2.41 12.56
CA THR A 251 -17.74 -1.84 13.63
C THR A 251 -17.34 -0.40 13.33
N ALA A 252 -17.00 -0.08 12.07
CA ALA A 252 -16.63 1.27 11.64
C ALA A 252 -17.77 2.26 11.85
N ILE A 253 -18.99 1.92 11.42
CA ILE A 253 -20.15 2.81 11.50
C ILE A 253 -20.58 2.98 12.97
N SER A 254 -20.76 1.87 13.69
CA SER A 254 -21.18 1.88 15.10
C SER A 254 -20.12 2.48 16.02
N GLY A 255 -18.87 2.08 15.87
CA GLY A 255 -17.75 2.60 16.65
C GLY A 255 -17.43 4.06 16.31
N SER A 256 -17.64 4.50 15.06
CA SER A 256 -17.51 5.92 14.72
C SER A 256 -18.54 6.78 15.45
N SER A 257 -19.81 6.37 15.48
CA SER A 257 -20.84 7.15 16.18
C SER A 257 -20.56 7.16 17.69
N LEU A 258 -20.06 6.05 18.25
CA LEU A 258 -19.70 5.98 19.66
C LEU A 258 -18.50 6.88 20.00
N ALA A 259 -17.48 6.93 19.13
CA ALA A 259 -16.23 7.64 19.39
C ALA A 259 -16.30 9.15 19.17
N HIS A 260 -17.24 9.62 18.32
CA HIS A 260 -17.39 11.05 17.99
C HIS A 260 -18.06 11.84 19.14
N PRO A 261 -17.54 13.01 19.54
CA PRO A 261 -18.10 13.78 20.66
C PRO A 261 -19.59 14.10 20.53
N GLN A 262 -20.07 14.36 19.31
CA GLN A 262 -21.48 14.67 19.03
C GLN A 262 -22.33 13.43 18.68
N ARG A 263 -21.82 12.20 18.87
CA ARG A 263 -22.48 10.95 18.48
C ARG A 263 -22.84 10.82 16.98
N LYS A 264 -22.15 11.57 16.12
CA LYS A 264 -22.32 11.54 14.66
C LYS A 264 -21.29 10.63 13.99
N ILE A 265 -21.62 10.11 12.82
CA ILE A 265 -20.69 9.31 12.02
C ILE A 265 -19.67 10.24 11.36
N SER A 266 -18.39 9.99 11.56
CA SER A 266 -17.29 10.75 10.96
C SER A 266 -16.69 9.97 9.82
N MET A 267 -16.69 10.59 8.64
CA MET A 267 -16.14 9.95 7.45
C MET A 267 -14.63 9.66 7.58
N THR A 268 -13.93 10.40 8.44
CA THR A 268 -12.52 10.11 8.80
C THR A 268 -12.35 8.72 9.38
N TYR A 269 -13.22 8.34 10.31
CA TYR A 269 -13.14 7.04 10.98
C TYR A 269 -13.59 5.94 10.02
N VAL A 270 -14.66 6.21 9.26
CA VAL A 270 -15.22 5.25 8.30
C VAL A 270 -14.21 4.85 7.24
N HIS A 271 -13.54 5.79 6.56
CA HIS A 271 -12.64 5.46 5.44
C HIS A 271 -11.55 4.43 5.76
N SER A 272 -10.95 4.50 6.95
CA SER A 272 -9.92 3.53 7.36
C SER A 272 -10.52 2.28 8.01
N ALA A 273 -11.54 2.44 8.86
CA ALA A 273 -12.06 1.34 9.65
C ALA A 273 -12.85 0.32 8.83
N VAL A 274 -13.52 0.74 7.74
CA VAL A 274 -14.24 -0.21 6.87
C VAL A 274 -13.30 -1.22 6.21
N LEU A 275 -12.05 -0.84 5.97
CA LEU A 275 -11.02 -1.66 5.32
C LEU A 275 -10.19 -2.48 6.32
N ALA A 276 -10.36 -2.21 7.62
CA ALA A 276 -9.42 -2.68 8.64
C ALA A 276 -9.36 -4.21 8.73
N GLY A 277 -10.51 -4.88 8.59
CA GLY A 277 -10.58 -6.34 8.60
C GLY A 277 -9.81 -6.98 7.44
N GLY A 278 -9.85 -6.37 6.25
CA GLY A 278 -9.16 -6.87 5.06
C GLY A 278 -7.63 -6.82 5.20
N VAL A 279 -7.10 -5.75 5.80
CA VAL A 279 -5.65 -5.64 6.11
C VAL A 279 -5.28 -6.66 7.20
N ALA A 280 -6.06 -6.74 8.28
CA ALA A 280 -5.74 -7.58 9.43
C ALA A 280 -5.78 -9.08 9.12
N VAL A 281 -6.70 -9.56 8.29
CA VAL A 281 -6.68 -10.96 7.85
C VAL A 281 -5.62 -11.24 6.78
N GLY A 282 -4.98 -10.23 6.19
CA GLY A 282 -4.17 -10.38 4.97
C GLY A 282 -3.19 -11.56 5.00
N THR A 283 -2.37 -11.64 6.03
CA THR A 283 -1.35 -12.69 6.20
C THR A 283 -1.95 -14.03 6.66
N SER A 284 -3.02 -13.99 7.45
CA SER A 284 -3.59 -15.14 8.17
C SER A 284 -4.82 -15.74 7.51
N CYS A 285 -5.36 -15.11 6.46
CA CYS A 285 -6.66 -15.42 5.86
C CYS A 285 -6.82 -16.88 5.41
N HIS A 286 -5.74 -17.52 4.94
CA HIS A 286 -5.77 -18.90 4.47
C HIS A 286 -5.65 -19.94 5.59
N LEU A 287 -5.18 -19.54 6.78
CA LEU A 287 -5.01 -20.40 7.94
C LEU A 287 -6.21 -20.37 8.88
N ILE A 288 -7.06 -19.36 8.81
CA ILE A 288 -8.24 -19.25 9.67
C ILE A 288 -9.22 -20.39 9.33
N PRO A 289 -9.48 -21.33 10.28
CA PRO A 289 -10.26 -22.53 10.00
C PRO A 289 -11.77 -22.30 10.03
N SER A 290 -12.24 -21.18 10.60
CA SER A 290 -13.67 -20.95 10.82
C SER A 290 -14.05 -19.47 10.64
N PRO A 291 -15.19 -19.15 10.01
CA PRO A 291 -15.60 -17.77 9.73
C PRO A 291 -15.65 -16.85 10.95
N TRP A 292 -16.10 -17.37 12.09
CA TRP A 292 -16.26 -16.56 13.31
C TRP A 292 -14.93 -15.99 13.82
N LEU A 293 -13.81 -16.68 13.61
CA LEU A 293 -12.47 -16.18 13.96
C LEU A 293 -12.09 -14.98 13.09
N ALA A 294 -12.38 -15.04 11.78
CA ALA A 294 -12.18 -13.92 10.87
C ALA A 294 -13.09 -12.73 11.22
N MET A 295 -14.34 -13.01 11.64
CA MET A 295 -15.27 -12.00 12.12
C MET A 295 -14.75 -11.29 13.39
N VAL A 296 -14.25 -12.04 14.37
CA VAL A 296 -13.63 -11.48 15.58
C VAL A 296 -12.42 -10.62 15.22
N LEU A 297 -11.56 -11.09 14.31
CA LEU A 297 -10.41 -10.30 13.86
C LEU A 297 -10.85 -9.00 13.17
N GLY A 298 -11.91 -9.04 12.36
CA GLY A 298 -12.51 -7.85 11.74
C GLY A 298 -13.06 -6.84 12.75
N LEU A 299 -13.70 -7.32 13.83
CA LEU A 299 -14.19 -6.48 14.93
C LEU A 299 -13.02 -5.79 15.66
N VAL A 300 -12.01 -6.57 16.06
CA VAL A 300 -10.82 -6.06 16.76
C VAL A 300 -10.07 -5.05 15.88
N ALA A 301 -9.88 -5.38 14.60
CA ALA A 301 -9.25 -4.50 13.61
C ALA A 301 -10.02 -3.18 13.44
N GLY A 302 -11.35 -3.24 13.31
CA GLY A 302 -12.20 -2.04 13.21
C GLY A 302 -12.09 -1.13 14.43
N LEU A 303 -12.11 -1.71 15.64
CA LEU A 303 -11.95 -0.96 16.89
C LEU A 303 -10.55 -0.33 17.01
N ILE A 304 -9.50 -1.06 16.66
CA ILE A 304 -8.13 -0.55 16.63
C ILE A 304 -8.02 0.60 15.62
N SER A 305 -8.64 0.50 14.46
CA SER A 305 -8.64 1.57 13.47
C SER A 305 -9.33 2.83 14.00
N ILE A 306 -10.48 2.71 14.67
CA ILE A 306 -11.20 3.86 15.24
C ILE A 306 -10.41 4.48 16.39
N GLY A 307 -9.89 3.64 17.30
CA GLY A 307 -9.06 4.09 18.42
C GLY A 307 -7.79 4.78 17.93
N GLY A 308 -7.12 4.21 16.92
CA GLY A 308 -5.98 4.79 16.24
C GLY A 308 -6.32 6.14 15.63
N ALA A 309 -7.39 6.26 14.86
CA ALA A 309 -7.79 7.52 14.23
C ALA A 309 -8.14 8.62 15.25
N LYS A 310 -8.58 8.25 16.46
CA LYS A 310 -8.86 9.19 17.55
C LYS A 310 -7.60 9.58 18.33
N CYS A 311 -6.76 8.61 18.70
CA CYS A 311 -5.63 8.82 19.60
C CYS A 311 -4.35 9.23 18.88
N LEU A 312 -4.05 8.66 17.70
CA LEU A 312 -2.80 8.93 16.98
C LEU A 312 -2.62 10.40 16.61
N PRO A 313 -3.62 11.15 16.10
CA PRO A 313 -3.42 12.56 15.83
C PRO A 313 -3.01 13.34 17.08
N VAL A 314 -3.56 12.99 18.25
CA VAL A 314 -3.27 13.67 19.52
C VAL A 314 -1.87 13.30 20.02
N CYS A 315 -1.52 12.01 20.02
CA CYS A 315 -0.24 11.52 20.51
C CYS A 315 0.91 11.84 19.55
N CYS A 316 0.74 11.57 18.24
CA CYS A 316 1.78 11.71 17.24
C CYS A 316 1.97 13.15 16.73
N ASN A 317 0.98 14.05 16.74
CA ASN A 317 1.29 15.46 16.41
C ASN A 317 2.21 16.06 17.46
N ARG A 318 2.03 15.70 18.74
CA ARG A 318 2.80 16.29 19.84
C ARG A 318 4.27 15.88 19.81
N VAL A 319 4.56 14.65 19.37
CA VAL A 319 5.92 14.07 19.41
C VAL A 319 6.58 14.01 18.03
N LEU A 320 5.84 13.60 16.99
CA LEU A 320 6.41 13.27 15.68
C LEU A 320 6.04 14.28 14.58
N GLY A 321 5.03 15.14 14.77
CA GLY A 321 4.55 16.10 13.76
C GLY A 321 3.89 15.43 12.56
N ILE A 322 3.32 14.23 12.77
CA ILE A 322 2.77 13.38 11.74
C ILE A 322 1.35 13.84 11.38
N HIS A 323 1.17 14.35 10.17
CA HIS A 323 -0.11 14.80 9.62
C HIS A 323 -1.11 13.66 9.36
N HIS A 324 -2.40 13.99 9.27
CA HIS A 324 -3.54 13.06 9.13
C HIS A 324 -3.38 11.97 8.05
N ILE A 325 -2.74 12.25 6.91
CA ILE A 325 -2.44 11.22 5.90
C ILE A 325 -1.59 10.10 6.47
N SER A 326 -0.56 10.47 7.19
CA SER A 326 0.34 9.51 7.81
C SER A 326 -0.28 8.87 9.05
N VAL A 327 -1.39 9.40 9.59
CA VAL A 327 -2.21 8.71 10.60
C VAL A 327 -2.93 7.52 9.98
N MET A 328 -3.54 7.67 8.80
CA MET A 328 -4.14 6.53 8.08
C MET A 328 -3.09 5.45 7.79
N HIS A 329 -1.89 5.87 7.38
CA HIS A 329 -0.78 4.95 7.15
C HIS A 329 -0.28 4.24 8.42
N SER A 330 -0.28 4.96 9.55
CA SER A 330 0.04 4.39 10.86
C SER A 330 -1.01 3.35 11.29
N ILE A 331 -2.29 3.56 10.94
CA ILE A 331 -3.35 2.57 11.17
C ILE A 331 -3.09 1.32 10.33
N PHE A 332 -2.75 1.46 9.04
CA PHE A 332 -2.40 0.31 8.20
C PHE A 332 -1.19 -0.46 8.74
N SER A 333 -0.21 0.24 9.34
CA SER A 333 0.94 -0.38 10.02
C SER A 333 0.49 -1.26 11.19
N LEU A 334 -0.37 -0.72 12.07
CA LEU A 334 -0.90 -1.44 13.22
C LEU A 334 -1.74 -2.65 12.81
N LEU A 335 -2.53 -2.51 11.75
CA LEU A 335 -3.37 -3.59 11.23
C LEU A 335 -2.54 -4.69 10.56
N GLY A 336 -1.49 -4.31 9.83
CA GLY A 336 -0.52 -5.26 9.27
C GLY A 336 0.13 -6.08 10.38
N LEU A 337 0.62 -5.43 11.44
CA LEU A 337 1.18 -6.12 12.60
C LEU A 337 0.17 -7.03 13.30
N LEU A 338 -1.08 -6.59 13.44
CA LEU A 338 -2.15 -7.43 14.00
C LEU A 338 -2.34 -8.71 13.18
N GLY A 339 -2.26 -8.60 11.85
CA GLY A 339 -2.33 -9.75 10.96
C GLY A 339 -1.17 -10.72 11.15
N GLU A 340 0.05 -10.21 11.24
CA GLU A 340 1.25 -11.03 11.50
C GLU A 340 1.21 -11.75 12.85
N ILE A 341 0.77 -11.05 13.90
CA ILE A 341 0.59 -11.66 15.22
C ILE A 341 -0.47 -12.77 15.14
N THR A 342 -1.57 -12.50 14.44
CA THR A 342 -2.63 -13.50 14.25
C THR A 342 -2.14 -14.71 13.48
N TYR A 343 -1.31 -14.51 12.46
CA TYR A 343 -0.66 -15.58 11.72
C TYR A 343 0.21 -16.46 12.65
N ILE A 344 1.06 -15.85 13.48
CA ILE A 344 1.92 -16.58 14.42
C ILE A 344 1.07 -17.38 15.43
N VAL A 345 0.00 -16.78 15.97
CA VAL A 345 -0.91 -17.46 16.89
C VAL A 345 -1.59 -18.66 16.23
N LEU A 346 -2.07 -18.52 14.99
CA LEU A 346 -2.70 -19.62 14.25
C LEU A 346 -1.69 -20.72 13.89
N LEU A 347 -0.46 -20.35 13.57
CA LEU A 347 0.63 -21.29 13.32
C LEU A 347 0.93 -22.13 14.57
N VAL A 348 1.03 -21.49 15.73
CA VAL A 348 1.17 -22.18 17.02
C VAL A 348 -0.01 -23.12 17.26
N LEU A 349 -1.24 -22.64 17.10
CA LEU A 349 -2.42 -23.45 17.34
C LEU A 349 -2.46 -24.69 16.43
N HIS A 350 -2.15 -24.53 15.15
CA HIS A 350 -2.16 -25.62 14.17
C HIS A 350 -1.06 -26.66 14.46
N THR A 351 0.12 -26.21 14.86
CA THR A 351 1.25 -27.09 15.16
C THR A 351 1.06 -27.85 16.47
N VAL A 352 0.51 -27.21 17.51
CA VAL A 352 0.10 -27.87 18.76
C VAL A 352 -0.94 -28.95 18.46
N TRP A 353 -1.97 -28.63 17.67
CA TRP A 353 -3.03 -29.58 17.33
C TRP A 353 -2.51 -30.81 16.59
N ASN A 354 -1.55 -30.62 15.68
CA ASN A 354 -0.94 -31.72 14.92
C ASN A 354 0.14 -32.49 15.71
N GLY A 355 0.39 -32.15 16.98
CA GLY A 355 1.41 -32.80 17.81
C GLY A 355 2.84 -32.63 17.27
N ASN A 356 3.10 -31.59 16.47
CA ASN A 356 4.41 -31.39 15.86
C ASN A 356 5.36 -30.70 16.84
N GLY A 357 6.44 -31.36 17.25
CA GLY A 357 7.45 -30.82 18.19
C GLY A 357 8.25 -29.62 17.68
N MET A 358 8.15 -29.25 16.40
CA MET A 358 8.90 -28.14 15.79
C MET A 358 8.26 -26.75 15.98
N ILE A 359 7.30 -26.59 16.90
CA ILE A 359 6.56 -25.33 17.14
C ILE A 359 7.53 -24.16 17.36
N GLY A 360 8.48 -24.32 18.28
CA GLY A 360 9.42 -23.27 18.63
C GLY A 360 10.25 -22.80 17.44
N PHE A 361 10.65 -23.73 16.58
CA PHE A 361 11.40 -23.42 15.36
C PHE A 361 10.55 -22.63 14.35
N GLN A 362 9.32 -23.06 14.07
CA GLN A 362 8.45 -22.37 13.11
C GLN A 362 8.05 -20.95 13.56
N VAL A 363 7.82 -20.77 14.86
CA VAL A 363 7.57 -19.45 15.46
C VAL A 363 8.81 -18.56 15.32
N LEU A 364 9.99 -19.09 15.64
CA LEU A 364 11.25 -18.35 15.51
C LEU A 364 11.48 -17.89 14.07
N LEU A 365 11.24 -18.75 13.07
CA LEU A 365 11.35 -18.37 11.66
C LEU A 365 10.36 -17.26 11.30
N SER A 366 9.09 -17.39 11.70
CA SER A 366 8.06 -16.39 11.39
C SER A 366 8.36 -15.02 12.00
N ILE A 367 8.86 -14.99 13.25
CA ILE A 367 9.32 -13.76 13.90
C ILE A 367 10.58 -13.21 13.22
N GLY A 368 11.50 -14.09 12.81
CA GLY A 368 12.71 -13.72 12.07
C GLY A 368 12.40 -13.03 10.75
N GLU A 369 11.48 -13.59 9.96
CA GLU A 369 11.01 -13.02 8.69
C GLU A 369 10.33 -11.65 8.89
N LEU A 370 9.43 -11.53 9.88
CA LEU A 370 8.79 -10.26 10.23
C LEU A 370 9.82 -9.20 10.64
N SER A 371 10.79 -9.59 11.48
CA SER A 371 11.84 -8.70 11.96
C SER A 371 12.69 -8.20 10.80
N LEU A 372 13.07 -9.10 9.88
CA LEU A 372 13.81 -8.76 8.67
C LEU A 372 13.01 -7.80 7.78
N ALA A 373 11.72 -8.05 7.58
CA ALA A 373 10.84 -7.18 6.79
C ALA A 373 10.78 -5.76 7.37
N ILE A 374 10.65 -5.62 8.69
CA ILE A 374 10.66 -4.31 9.38
C ILE A 374 12.03 -3.64 9.22
N VAL A 375 13.13 -4.36 9.43
CA VAL A 375 14.49 -3.80 9.32
C VAL A 375 14.76 -3.30 7.90
N ILE A 376 14.43 -4.08 6.87
CA ILE A 376 14.61 -3.65 5.48
C ILE A 376 13.68 -2.46 5.17
N ALA A 377 12.43 -2.48 5.62
CA ALA A 377 11.50 -1.35 5.43
C ALA A 377 12.01 -0.05 6.05
N LEU A 378 12.50 -0.10 7.30
CA LEU A 378 13.03 1.08 8.00
C LEU A 378 14.32 1.58 7.37
N THR A 379 15.27 0.70 7.06
CA THR A 379 16.57 1.10 6.48
C THR A 379 16.43 1.65 5.06
N SER A 380 15.70 0.95 4.20
CA SER A 380 15.44 1.42 2.83
C SER A 380 14.53 2.65 2.81
N GLY A 381 13.55 2.74 3.72
CA GLY A 381 12.69 3.91 3.89
C GLY A 381 13.46 5.15 4.38
N LEU A 382 14.42 4.97 5.29
CA LEU A 382 15.30 6.05 5.75
C LEU A 382 16.21 6.55 4.62
N LEU A 383 16.86 5.63 3.90
CA LEU A 383 17.70 5.97 2.75
C LEU A 383 16.90 6.73 1.69
N THR A 384 15.71 6.22 1.36
CA THR A 384 14.81 6.85 0.39
C THR A 384 14.37 8.22 0.89
N GLY A 385 13.95 8.34 2.15
CA GLY A 385 13.55 9.61 2.75
C GLY A 385 14.64 10.69 2.67
N LEU A 386 15.88 10.32 2.98
CA LEU A 386 17.03 11.22 2.86
C LEU A 386 17.31 11.60 1.40
N LEU A 387 17.25 10.64 0.48
CA LEU A 387 17.43 10.86 -0.95
C LEU A 387 16.36 11.81 -1.51
N LEU A 388 15.09 11.62 -1.14
CA LEU A 388 13.98 12.46 -1.58
C LEU A 388 14.03 13.86 -0.97
N ASN A 389 14.65 14.05 0.20
CA ASN A 389 14.81 15.35 0.84
C ASN A 389 15.91 16.23 0.19
N LEU A 390 16.67 15.70 -0.77
CA LEU A 390 17.68 16.48 -1.49
C LEU A 390 17.03 17.61 -2.31
N LYS A 391 17.62 18.80 -2.28
CA LYS A 391 17.12 20.00 -2.99
C LYS A 391 17.10 19.85 -4.52
N ILE A 392 17.82 18.88 -5.08
CA ILE A 392 17.93 18.60 -6.52
C ILE A 392 16.55 18.36 -7.14
N TRP A 393 15.64 17.74 -6.37
CA TRP A 393 14.32 17.35 -6.85
C TRP A 393 13.34 18.50 -7.03
N LYS A 394 13.65 19.71 -6.55
CA LYS A 394 12.73 20.87 -6.56
C LYS A 394 11.35 20.50 -5.99
N ALA A 395 11.36 19.92 -4.79
CA ALA A 395 10.14 19.58 -4.06
C ALA A 395 9.22 20.79 -3.92
N PRO A 396 7.89 20.60 -3.84
CA PRO A 396 6.95 21.69 -3.61
C PRO A 396 7.33 22.43 -2.32
N HIS A 397 7.19 23.75 -2.35
CA HIS A 397 7.42 24.55 -1.14
C HIS A 397 6.39 24.15 -0.08
N VAL A 398 6.80 24.09 1.19
CA VAL A 398 5.97 23.61 2.31
C VAL A 398 4.62 24.34 2.42
N ALA A 399 4.60 25.64 2.10
CA ALA A 399 3.38 26.46 2.04
C ALA A 399 2.37 26.07 0.94
N LYS A 400 2.76 25.17 0.03
CA LYS A 400 1.99 24.69 -1.12
C LYS A 400 1.80 23.16 -1.10
N TYR A 401 2.02 22.53 0.05
CA TYR A 401 1.65 21.13 0.20
C TYR A 401 0.15 20.94 0.01
N PHE A 402 -0.21 19.81 -0.61
CA PHE A 402 -1.59 19.45 -0.93
C PHE A 402 -2.31 20.43 -1.89
N ASP A 403 -1.54 21.10 -2.76
CA ASP A 403 -2.07 22.05 -3.77
C ASP A 403 -1.73 21.59 -5.20
N ASP A 404 -2.74 21.11 -5.91
CA ASP A 404 -2.68 20.66 -7.30
C ASP A 404 -2.24 21.78 -8.23
N GLN A 405 -2.44 23.06 -7.88
CA GLN A 405 -1.99 24.18 -8.72
C GLN A 405 -0.47 24.23 -8.93
N VAL A 406 0.29 23.49 -8.11
CA VAL A 406 1.73 23.34 -8.31
C VAL A 406 2.05 22.56 -9.58
N PHE A 407 1.19 21.60 -9.97
CA PHE A 407 1.46 20.66 -11.05
C PHE A 407 0.47 20.76 -12.21
N TRP A 408 -0.77 21.17 -11.93
CA TRP A 408 -1.89 21.15 -12.88
C TRP A 408 -2.28 22.56 -13.32
N LYS A 409 -2.69 22.66 -14.59
CA LYS A 409 -3.25 23.89 -15.14
C LYS A 409 -4.71 24.02 -14.70
N PHE A 410 -5.04 25.06 -13.94
CA PHE A 410 -6.42 25.42 -13.62
C PHE A 410 -6.89 26.58 -14.50
N PRO A 411 -8.17 26.59 -14.93
CA PRO A 411 -8.72 27.67 -15.77
C PRO A 411 -8.75 29.02 -15.04
N HIS A 412 -8.82 29.01 -13.71
CA HIS A 412 -8.71 30.19 -12.86
C HIS A 412 -7.76 29.83 -11.70
N LEU A 413 -6.82 30.72 -11.35
CA LEU A 413 -6.07 30.58 -10.10
C LEU A 413 -7.10 30.65 -8.97
N ALA A 414 -7.32 29.55 -8.25
CA ALA A 414 -8.22 29.52 -7.11
C ALA A 414 -7.64 30.41 -5.99
N VAL A 415 -7.96 31.70 -6.06
CA VAL A 415 -7.84 32.64 -4.95
C VAL A 415 -9.00 32.36 -4.02
N GLY A 416 -8.73 31.81 -2.84
CA GLY A 416 -9.72 31.66 -1.76
C GLY A 416 -10.93 30.78 -2.09
N PHE A 417 -10.81 29.49 -1.81
CA PHE A 417 -11.94 28.57 -1.64
C PHE A 417 -11.67 27.64 -0.48
#